data_AF-A0A2I0XGA0-F1
#
_entry.id   AF-A0A2I0XGA0-F1
#
_cell.length_a   1.000
_cell.length_b   1.000
_cell.length_c   1.000
_cell.angle_alpha   90.00
_cell.angle_beta   90.00
_cell.angle_gamma   90.00
#
_symmetry.space_group_name_H-M   'P 1'
#
loop_
_entity.id
_entity.type
_entity.pdbx_description
1 polymer ?
#
loop_
_entity_poly.entity_id
_entity_poly.type
_entity_poly.pdbx_seq_one_letter_code
_entity_poly.pdbx_strand_id
1 'polypeptide(L)'
;MDLPVSDLGPIRNSGAASLSCPHCDAELVHKIAQLLLPGLATACVDSTTGDFFRTPAIVAVDIRKEMVDYLNHRTETYISDLLLAHESPGDSSANHSEPVDIISDLIEDFTASKRNIFSRVSGWILSDTRDDRIDDFVQEMDTNRFWSIDRREVISEVLLRNLDYKSKSHCSMRFDEERELEVHRRECEFRPVACGNEGCKVKFCAVREEEHDGACAYKVLSCDQKCGEMVLRREMDRHCVTVCKMKLTNCPFYQVGCESGIPRCRVEDHCRDELQRHLICVLPIIHRDEVGLEDAWKERATALAEV
;
A
#
# COMPACT_ATOMS: atom_id res chain seq x y z
N MET A 1 -56.42 -48.82 42.19
CA MET A 1 -55.66 -47.71 42.78
C MET A 1 -54.61 -47.27 41.77
N ASP A 2 -55.08 -46.44 40.83
CA ASP A 2 -54.64 -45.06 40.55
C ASP A 2 -53.16 -44.66 40.61
N LEU A 3 -52.79 -43.91 39.55
CA LEU A 3 -51.49 -43.33 39.15
C LEU A 3 -50.92 -42.29 40.15
N PRO A 4 -49.70 -41.75 39.93
CA PRO A 4 -49.61 -40.59 39.03
C PRO A 4 -48.44 -40.62 38.03
N VAL A 5 -48.74 -40.05 36.87
CA VAL A 5 -47.86 -39.42 35.88
C VAL A 5 -47.13 -38.24 36.52
N SER A 6 -45.83 -38.08 36.25
CA SER A 6 -45.13 -36.80 36.42
C SER A 6 -44.33 -36.46 35.16
N ASP A 7 -44.99 -35.60 34.41
CA ASP A 7 -44.58 -34.52 33.52
C ASP A 7 -43.11 -34.26 33.16
N LEU A 8 -43.02 -33.73 31.93
CA LEU A 8 -41.85 -33.24 31.22
C LEU A 8 -41.17 -32.07 31.94
N GLY A 9 -39.85 -32.17 32.11
CA GLY A 9 -38.95 -31.04 32.36
C GLY A 9 -38.06 -30.82 31.13
N PRO A 10 -37.75 -29.56 30.74
CA PRO A 10 -37.35 -29.22 29.40
C PRO A 10 -35.97 -29.78 29.06
N ILE A 11 -35.89 -30.44 27.90
CA ILE A 11 -34.65 -30.66 27.17
C ILE A 11 -33.99 -29.28 27.07
N ARG A 12 -32.91 -29.07 27.83
CA ARG A 12 -32.07 -27.89 27.68
C ARG A 12 -31.60 -27.92 26.24
N ASN A 13 -32.06 -26.96 25.44
CA ASN A 13 -31.59 -26.70 24.10
C ASN A 13 -30.07 -26.84 24.09
N SER A 14 -29.58 -27.83 23.37
CA SER A 14 -28.24 -27.81 22.79
C SER A 14 -28.15 -26.48 22.06
N GLY A 15 -27.39 -25.51 22.61
CA GLY A 15 -27.14 -24.26 21.92
C GLY A 15 -26.49 -24.62 20.59
N ALA A 16 -27.24 -24.46 19.50
CA ALA A 16 -26.69 -24.60 18.17
C ALA A 16 -25.46 -23.70 18.09
N ALA A 17 -24.33 -24.23 17.63
CA ALA A 17 -23.13 -23.43 17.47
C ALA A 17 -23.43 -22.33 16.45
N SER A 18 -23.55 -21.09 16.91
CA SER A 18 -23.80 -19.94 16.06
C SER A 18 -22.63 -19.75 15.10
N LEU A 19 -22.93 -19.73 13.80
CA LEU A 19 -21.97 -19.64 12.71
C LEU A 19 -21.59 -18.18 12.48
N SER A 20 -20.30 -17.84 12.59
CA SER A 20 -19.82 -16.48 12.37
C SER A 20 -19.49 -16.19 10.90
N CYS A 21 -19.67 -14.94 10.49
CA CYS A 21 -19.21 -14.50 9.18
C CYS A 21 -17.67 -14.48 9.11
N PRO A 22 -17.06 -15.12 8.08
CA PRO A 22 -15.61 -15.15 7.95
C PRO A 22 -15.02 -13.84 7.42
N HIS A 23 -15.85 -12.97 6.82
CA HIS A 23 -15.36 -11.80 6.10
C HIS A 23 -14.72 -10.73 7.00
N CYS A 24 -13.58 -10.25 6.53
CA CYS A 24 -12.80 -9.17 7.11
C CYS A 24 -12.18 -8.33 6.00
N ASP A 25 -11.51 -7.25 6.41
CA ASP A 25 -10.87 -6.31 5.52
C ASP A 25 -9.75 -6.96 4.71
N ALA A 26 -10.04 -7.28 3.46
CA ALA A 26 -9.12 -8.01 2.59
C ALA A 26 -7.79 -7.27 2.36
N GLU A 27 -7.78 -5.93 2.42
CA GLU A 27 -6.54 -5.16 2.25
C GLU A 27 -5.65 -5.26 3.49
N LEU A 28 -6.22 -5.15 4.70
CA LEU A 28 -5.46 -5.35 5.93
C LEU A 28 -4.94 -6.78 6.04
N VAL A 29 -5.77 -7.78 5.71
CA VAL A 29 -5.36 -9.19 5.64
C VAL A 29 -4.16 -9.36 4.71
N HIS A 30 -4.21 -8.77 3.51
CA HIS A 30 -3.12 -8.84 2.55
C HIS A 30 -1.84 -8.16 3.07
N LYS A 31 -1.95 -6.97 3.67
CA LYS A 31 -0.81 -6.26 4.27
C LYS A 31 -0.16 -7.09 5.38
N ILE A 32 -0.95 -7.66 6.29
CA ILE A 32 -0.45 -8.56 7.34
C ILE A 32 0.23 -9.78 6.71
N ALA A 33 -0.38 -10.40 5.69
CA ALA A 33 0.16 -11.57 5.02
C ALA A 33 1.53 -11.28 4.35
N GLN A 34 1.74 -10.06 3.85
CA GLN A 34 3.02 -9.62 3.30
C GLN A 34 4.14 -9.56 4.37
N LEU A 35 3.83 -9.23 5.62
CA LEU A 35 4.82 -9.18 6.72
C LEU A 35 5.31 -10.57 7.18
N LEU A 36 4.45 -11.59 7.06
CA LEU A 36 4.71 -12.92 7.63
C LEU A 36 5.93 -13.62 7.01
N LEU A 37 6.13 -13.52 5.70
CA LEU A 37 7.23 -14.23 5.01
C LEU A 37 8.61 -13.62 5.32
N PRO A 38 8.82 -12.30 5.21
CA PRO A 38 10.07 -11.67 5.64
C PRO A 38 10.36 -11.89 7.13
N GLY A 39 9.34 -11.82 7.99
CA GLY A 39 9.48 -12.13 9.42
C GLY A 39 9.97 -13.56 9.67
N LEU A 40 9.38 -14.54 8.98
CA LEU A 40 9.83 -15.93 9.06
C LEU A 40 11.26 -16.11 8.55
N ALA A 41 11.58 -15.55 7.39
CA ALA A 41 12.92 -15.62 6.81
C ALA A 41 13.97 -15.03 7.77
N THR A 42 13.67 -13.87 8.36
CA THR A 42 14.50 -13.22 9.38
C THR A 42 14.75 -14.15 10.56
N ALA A 43 13.71 -14.76 11.13
CA ALA A 43 13.85 -15.71 12.24
C ALA A 43 14.68 -16.95 11.87
N CYS A 44 14.56 -17.46 10.64
CA CYS A 44 15.33 -18.61 10.16
C CYS A 44 16.82 -18.27 9.96
N VAL A 45 17.13 -17.11 9.39
CA VAL A 45 18.50 -16.63 9.20
C VAL A 45 19.14 -16.34 10.57
N ASP A 46 18.44 -15.64 11.46
CA ASP A 46 18.96 -15.26 12.76
C ASP A 46 19.20 -16.48 13.68
N SER A 47 18.36 -17.52 13.60
CA SER A 47 18.49 -18.75 14.39
C SER A 47 19.57 -19.72 13.87
N THR A 48 20.02 -19.57 12.63
CA THR A 48 21.06 -20.41 12.01
C THR A 48 22.39 -19.69 11.87
N THR A 49 22.42 -18.39 12.17
CA THR A 49 23.64 -17.58 12.14
C THR A 49 24.70 -18.15 13.07
N GLY A 50 25.85 -18.50 12.49
CA GLY A 50 27.00 -19.06 13.22
C GLY A 50 26.98 -20.59 13.38
N ASP A 51 25.94 -21.28 12.88
CA ASP A 51 25.88 -22.75 12.87
C ASP A 51 26.22 -23.29 11.47
N PHE A 52 27.33 -24.01 11.35
CA PHE A 52 27.80 -24.58 10.08
C PHE A 52 26.98 -25.78 9.59
N PHE A 53 26.14 -26.37 10.45
CA PHE A 53 25.38 -27.58 10.13
C PHE A 53 23.88 -27.31 9.94
N ARG A 54 23.42 -26.08 10.20
CA ARG A 54 22.02 -25.69 10.02
C ARG A 54 21.89 -24.59 8.96
N THR A 55 21.03 -24.82 7.99
CA THR A 55 20.63 -23.79 7.01
C THR A 55 19.24 -23.25 7.34
N PRO A 56 18.89 -22.03 6.94
CA PRO A 56 17.56 -21.46 7.12
C PRO A 56 16.43 -22.38 6.64
N ALA A 57 16.64 -23.06 5.50
CA ALA A 57 15.68 -23.99 4.92
C ALA A 57 15.35 -25.19 5.84
N ILE A 58 16.33 -25.69 6.62
CA ILE A 58 16.14 -26.84 7.52
C ILE A 58 15.22 -26.48 8.69
N VAL A 59 15.32 -25.24 9.21
CA VAL A 59 14.57 -24.80 10.38
C VAL A 59 13.23 -24.15 10.04
N ALA A 60 12.99 -23.82 8.77
CA ALA A 60 11.85 -23.01 8.33
C ALA A 60 10.48 -23.59 8.66
N VAL A 61 10.33 -24.92 8.63
CA VAL A 61 9.05 -25.57 8.96
C VAL A 61 8.69 -25.38 10.43
N ASP A 62 9.65 -25.60 11.32
CA ASP A 62 9.47 -25.53 12.77
C ASP A 62 9.29 -24.07 13.21
N ILE A 63 10.15 -23.17 12.73
CA ILE A 63 10.07 -21.74 13.08
C ILE A 63 8.76 -21.12 12.59
N ARG A 64 8.25 -21.50 11.41
CA ARG A 64 6.93 -21.06 10.94
C ARG A 64 5.82 -21.46 11.89
N LYS A 65 5.86 -22.70 12.39
CA LYS A 65 4.86 -23.18 13.35
C LYS A 65 4.96 -22.39 14.65
N GLU A 66 6.16 -22.22 15.19
CA GLU A 66 6.40 -21.42 16.40
C GLU A 66 5.95 -19.97 16.23
N MET A 67 6.17 -19.37 15.06
CA MET A 67 5.75 -18.00 14.74
C MET A 67 4.24 -17.88 14.73
N VAL A 68 3.54 -18.79 14.03
CA VAL A 68 2.06 -18.79 13.97
C VAL A 68 1.46 -19.00 15.36
N ASP A 69 1.99 -19.94 16.14
CA ASP A 69 1.51 -20.21 17.50
C ASP A 69 1.75 -19.01 18.42
N TYR A 70 2.92 -18.37 18.33
CA TYR A 70 3.26 -17.15 19.06
C TYR A 70 2.32 -16.00 18.70
N LEU A 71 2.13 -15.71 17.41
CA LEU A 71 1.31 -14.60 16.95
C LEU A 71 -0.17 -14.80 17.33
N ASN A 72 -0.69 -16.01 17.17
CA ASN A 72 -2.07 -16.32 17.59
C ASN A 72 -2.24 -16.08 19.10
N HIS A 73 -1.34 -16.64 19.91
CA HIS A 73 -1.42 -16.47 21.36
C HIS A 73 -1.33 -14.99 21.79
N ARG A 74 -0.36 -14.24 21.25
CA ARG A 74 -0.15 -12.84 21.59
C ARG A 74 -1.29 -11.94 21.14
N THR A 75 -1.89 -12.20 19.98
CA THR A 75 -3.04 -11.42 19.50
C THR A 75 -4.31 -11.75 20.28
N GLU A 76 -4.51 -13.00 20.70
CA GLU A 76 -5.65 -13.39 21.57
C GLU A 76 -5.61 -12.69 22.93
N THR A 77 -4.42 -12.56 23.55
CA THR A 77 -4.27 -11.90 24.86
C THR A 77 -4.09 -10.39 24.77
N TYR A 78 -3.87 -9.83 23.57
CA TYR A 78 -3.47 -8.44 23.38
C TYR A 78 -4.41 -7.43 24.05
N ILE A 79 -5.72 -7.57 23.84
CA ILE A 79 -6.71 -6.65 24.40
C ILE A 79 -6.75 -6.73 25.93
N SER A 80 -6.65 -7.95 26.48
CA SER A 80 -6.59 -8.14 27.93
C SER A 80 -5.32 -7.54 28.53
N ASP A 81 -4.16 -7.76 27.90
CA ASP A 81 -2.88 -7.20 28.32
C ASP A 81 -2.90 -5.66 28.29
N LEU A 82 -3.50 -5.08 27.24
CA LEU A 82 -3.64 -3.63 27.07
C LEU A 82 -4.53 -3.02 28.17
N LEU A 83 -5.66 -3.64 28.48
CA LEU A 83 -6.57 -3.18 29.54
C LEU A 83 -5.90 -3.23 30.92
N LEU A 84 -5.11 -4.28 31.21
CA LEU A 84 -4.36 -4.40 32.46
C LEU A 84 -3.22 -3.36 32.56
N ALA A 85 -2.58 -3.02 31.44
CA ALA A 85 -1.52 -2.00 31.42
C ALA A 85 -2.05 -0.57 31.66
N HIS A 86 -3.27 -0.27 31.21
CA HIS A 86 -3.91 1.04 31.37
C HIS A 86 -4.54 1.29 32.76
N GLU A 87 -4.46 0.35 33.70
CA GLU A 87 -4.84 0.59 35.10
C GLU A 87 -3.85 1.50 35.86
N SER A 88 -2.76 1.95 35.22
CA SER A 88 -1.88 3.01 35.73
C SER A 88 -2.49 4.40 35.45
N PRO A 89 -2.82 5.20 36.49
CA PRO A 89 -3.50 6.48 36.31
C PRO A 89 -2.51 7.52 35.78
N GLY A 90 -2.50 7.77 34.48
CA GLY A 90 -1.65 8.84 33.93
C GLY A 90 -1.65 9.09 32.44
N ASP A 91 -2.01 8.12 31.58
CA ASP A 91 -1.84 8.30 30.14
C ASP A 91 -3.16 8.19 29.37
N SER A 92 -3.78 9.36 29.14
CA SER A 92 -5.02 9.51 28.37
C SER A 92 -4.74 9.64 26.87
N SER A 93 -3.85 8.79 26.37
CA SER A 93 -3.55 8.63 24.95
C SER A 93 -3.29 7.15 24.72
N ALA A 94 -4.34 6.32 24.77
CA ALA A 94 -4.25 4.98 24.21
C ALA A 94 -3.97 5.15 22.70
N ASN A 95 -2.70 5.13 22.33
CA ASN A 95 -2.27 5.08 20.94
C ASN A 95 -2.97 3.87 20.32
N HIS A 96 -4.01 4.12 19.53
CA HIS A 96 -4.68 3.09 18.78
C HIS A 96 -3.79 2.75 17.59
N SER A 97 -2.75 1.93 17.84
CA SER A 97 -1.94 1.37 16.77
C SER A 97 -2.83 0.54 15.85
N GLU A 98 -2.64 0.69 14.54
CA GLU A 98 -3.39 -0.08 13.57
C GLU A 98 -3.02 -1.58 13.68
N PRO A 99 -3.92 -2.52 13.35
CA PRO A 99 -3.63 -3.95 13.48
C PRO A 99 -2.37 -4.42 12.76
N VAL A 100 -2.03 -3.77 11.64
CA VAL A 100 -0.81 -4.07 10.86
C VAL A 100 0.44 -3.74 11.67
N ASP A 101 0.46 -2.58 12.34
CA ASP A 101 1.61 -2.14 13.15
C ASP A 101 1.81 -3.06 14.35
N ILE A 102 0.72 -3.39 15.04
CA ILE A 102 0.75 -4.34 16.18
C ILE A 102 1.34 -5.68 15.76
N ILE A 103 0.94 -6.21 14.60
CA ILE A 103 1.47 -7.48 14.12
C ILE A 103 2.93 -7.34 13.68
N SER A 104 3.32 -6.21 13.08
CA SER A 104 4.72 -5.92 12.77
C SER A 104 5.59 -5.98 14.03
N ASP A 105 5.19 -5.28 15.09
CA ASP A 105 5.91 -5.27 16.38
C ASP A 105 6.01 -6.68 16.98
N LEU A 106 4.93 -7.46 16.94
CA LEU A 106 4.95 -8.85 17.43
C LEU A 106 5.88 -9.76 16.60
N ILE A 107 5.94 -9.54 15.27
CA ILE A 107 6.89 -10.25 14.41
C ILE A 107 8.32 -9.88 14.78
N GLU A 108 8.60 -8.59 15.01
CA GLU A 108 9.91 -8.11 15.44
C GLU A 108 10.31 -8.74 16.78
N ASP A 109 9.43 -8.74 17.78
CA ASP A 109 9.65 -9.40 19.07
C ASP A 109 9.94 -10.90 18.90
N PHE A 110 9.16 -11.58 18.06
CA PHE A 110 9.40 -12.99 17.75
C PHE A 110 10.77 -13.21 17.13
N THR A 111 11.13 -12.44 16.10
CA THR A 111 12.43 -12.57 15.43
C THR A 111 13.58 -12.27 16.40
N ALA A 112 13.44 -11.28 17.26
CA ALA A 112 14.41 -10.95 18.29
C ALA A 112 14.64 -12.11 19.26
N SER A 113 13.59 -12.87 19.59
CA SER A 113 13.68 -14.08 20.44
C SER A 113 14.49 -15.22 19.82
N LYS A 114 14.67 -15.22 18.48
CA LYS A 114 15.39 -16.28 17.74
C LYS A 114 16.88 -16.00 17.52
N ARG A 115 17.37 -14.84 17.97
CA ARG A 115 18.78 -14.44 17.79
C ARG A 115 19.71 -15.20 18.75
N ASN A 116 20.73 -15.87 18.21
CA ASN A 116 21.69 -16.66 18.99
C ASN A 116 22.76 -15.80 19.70
N ILE A 117 23.39 -16.32 20.76
CA ILE A 117 24.43 -15.60 21.54
C ILE A 117 25.65 -15.21 20.69
N PHE A 118 26.00 -15.99 19.67
CA PHE A 118 27.08 -15.67 18.72
C PHE A 118 26.73 -14.51 17.77
N SER A 119 25.46 -14.14 17.62
CA SER A 119 25.06 -12.92 16.91
C SER A 119 25.25 -11.66 17.78
N ARG A 120 25.63 -11.81 19.06
CA ARG A 120 25.83 -10.70 20.02
C ARG A 120 27.29 -10.32 20.23
N VAL A 121 28.25 -11.12 19.77
CA VAL A 121 29.68 -10.88 20.02
C VAL A 121 30.44 -10.73 18.71
N SER A 122 31.24 -9.66 18.66
CA SER A 122 32.11 -9.20 17.58
C SER A 122 31.40 -8.75 16.30
N GLY A 123 31.10 -7.46 16.22
CA GLY A 123 30.86 -6.70 14.97
C GLY A 123 30.12 -7.46 13.87
N TRP A 124 28.78 -7.35 13.86
CA TRP A 124 27.91 -7.43 12.69
C TRP A 124 28.69 -7.40 11.37
N ILE A 125 29.07 -8.58 10.89
CA ILE A 125 29.58 -8.81 9.55
C ILE A 125 28.49 -8.26 8.63
N LEU A 126 28.68 -7.00 8.19
CA LEU A 126 27.87 -6.10 7.36
C LEU A 126 26.35 -6.33 7.42
N SER A 127 25.55 -5.37 7.93
CA SER A 127 24.07 -5.28 7.70
C SER A 127 23.67 -5.90 6.39
N ASP A 128 24.35 -5.42 5.37
CA ASP A 128 24.10 -5.65 3.98
C ASP A 128 24.17 -7.17 3.71
N THR A 129 25.17 -7.87 4.26
CA THR A 129 25.27 -9.33 4.07
C THR A 129 24.22 -10.15 4.82
N ARG A 130 23.66 -9.63 5.91
CA ARG A 130 22.54 -10.28 6.60
C ARG A 130 21.25 -10.05 5.83
N ASP A 131 21.00 -8.80 5.45
CA ASP A 131 19.78 -8.41 4.76
C ASP A 131 19.74 -9.06 3.36
N ASP A 132 20.87 -9.12 2.65
CA ASP A 132 21.04 -9.90 1.41
C ASP A 132 20.65 -11.37 1.60
N ARG A 133 21.08 -12.02 2.70
CA ARG A 133 20.71 -13.42 3.00
C ARG A 133 19.23 -13.59 3.29
N ILE A 134 18.61 -12.60 3.93
CA ILE A 134 17.17 -12.62 4.20
C ILE A 134 16.42 -12.50 2.88
N ASP A 135 16.80 -11.54 2.04
CA ASP A 135 16.19 -11.31 0.73
C ASP A 135 16.35 -12.51 -0.21
N ASP A 136 17.56 -13.09 -0.28
CA ASP A 136 17.84 -14.32 -1.02
C ASP A 136 16.95 -15.47 -0.53
N PHE A 137 16.78 -15.60 0.78
CA PHE A 137 15.97 -16.66 1.36
C PHE A 137 14.46 -16.43 1.16
N VAL A 138 13.97 -15.18 1.26
CA VAL A 138 12.59 -14.83 0.90
C VAL A 138 12.33 -15.19 -0.57
N GLN A 139 13.24 -14.83 -1.47
CA GLN A 139 13.16 -15.16 -2.88
C GLN A 139 13.18 -16.68 -3.13
N GLU A 140 14.02 -17.43 -2.42
CA GLU A 140 14.03 -18.90 -2.46
C GLU A 140 12.66 -19.47 -2.02
N MET A 141 12.12 -18.99 -0.90
CA MET A 141 10.83 -19.43 -0.35
C MET A 141 9.66 -19.14 -1.31
N ASP A 142 9.64 -17.97 -1.95
CA ASP A 142 8.61 -17.62 -2.93
C ASP A 142 8.75 -18.45 -4.22
N THR A 143 9.97 -18.65 -4.71
CA THR A 143 10.26 -19.49 -5.88
C THR A 143 9.78 -20.93 -5.65
N ASN A 144 10.01 -21.45 -4.45
CA ASN A 144 9.60 -22.80 -4.05
C ASN A 144 8.15 -22.88 -3.55
N ARG A 145 7.41 -21.76 -3.50
CA ARG A 145 6.06 -21.65 -2.93
C ARG A 145 5.94 -22.24 -1.51
N PHE A 146 7.00 -22.11 -0.72
CA PHE A 146 7.09 -22.68 0.64
C PHE A 146 5.92 -22.21 1.51
N TRP A 147 5.60 -20.91 1.47
CA TRP A 147 4.47 -20.31 2.18
C TRP A 147 3.75 -19.30 1.30
N SER A 148 2.88 -19.82 0.43
CA SER A 148 2.09 -19.03 -0.51
C SER A 148 1.28 -17.93 0.16
N ILE A 149 1.01 -16.85 -0.58
CA ILE A 149 0.21 -15.73 -0.09
C ILE A 149 -1.16 -16.17 0.42
N ASP A 150 -1.87 -17.05 -0.28
CA ASP A 150 -3.19 -17.56 0.15
C ASP A 150 -3.14 -18.24 1.53
N ARG A 151 -2.03 -18.92 1.85
CA ARG A 151 -1.85 -19.58 3.15
C ARG A 151 -1.50 -18.58 4.24
N ARG A 152 -0.84 -17.48 3.88
CA ARG A 152 -0.52 -16.39 4.80
C ARG A 152 -1.78 -15.59 5.13
N GLU A 153 -2.62 -15.31 4.12
CA GLU A 153 -3.90 -14.61 4.28
C GLU A 153 -4.82 -15.34 5.27
N VAL A 154 -4.94 -16.68 5.22
CA VAL A 154 -5.73 -17.44 6.21
C VAL A 154 -5.26 -17.21 7.66
N ILE A 155 -3.95 -17.11 7.89
CA ILE A 155 -3.43 -16.79 9.24
C ILE A 155 -3.73 -15.34 9.58
N SER A 156 -3.51 -14.42 8.63
CA SER A 156 -3.77 -12.99 8.79
C SER A 156 -5.22 -12.69 9.13
N GLU A 157 -6.19 -13.43 8.59
CA GLU A 157 -7.62 -13.32 8.95
C GLU A 157 -7.85 -13.61 10.44
N VAL A 158 -7.17 -14.62 10.99
CA VAL A 158 -7.26 -14.99 12.42
C VAL A 158 -6.63 -13.89 13.28
N LEU A 159 -5.42 -13.45 12.94
CA LEU A 159 -4.70 -12.41 13.68
C LEU A 159 -5.49 -11.09 13.71
N LEU A 160 -6.04 -10.67 12.56
CA LEU A 160 -6.85 -9.47 12.45
C LEU A 160 -8.11 -9.55 13.31
N ARG A 161 -8.80 -10.70 13.31
CA ARG A 161 -10.01 -10.92 14.12
C ARG A 161 -9.73 -10.85 15.62
N ASN A 162 -8.58 -11.37 16.06
CA ASN A 162 -8.17 -11.30 17.47
C ASN A 162 -7.94 -9.86 17.93
N LEU A 163 -7.39 -9.01 17.06
CA LEU A 163 -7.10 -7.60 17.37
C LEU A 163 -8.31 -6.67 17.22
N ASP A 164 -9.24 -7.00 16.33
CA ASP A 164 -10.36 -6.12 15.99
C ASP A 164 -11.57 -6.28 16.94
N TYR A 165 -11.37 -6.09 18.24
CA TYR A 165 -12.42 -6.20 19.26
C TYR A 165 -13.63 -5.26 19.08
N LYS A 166 -13.46 -4.18 18.31
CA LYS A 166 -14.54 -3.24 17.95
C LYS A 166 -15.24 -3.60 16.65
N SER A 167 -14.82 -4.66 15.97
CA SER A 167 -15.36 -5.13 14.69
C SER A 167 -15.40 -4.03 13.62
N LYS A 168 -14.35 -3.21 13.56
CA LYS A 168 -14.18 -2.16 12.56
C LYS A 168 -13.70 -2.70 11.22
N SER A 169 -12.96 -3.80 11.26
CA SER A 169 -12.26 -4.42 10.14
C SER A 169 -12.74 -5.85 9.86
N HIS A 170 -13.73 -6.36 10.61
CA HIS A 170 -14.37 -7.64 10.33
C HIS A 170 -15.86 -7.65 10.67
N CYS A 171 -16.58 -8.56 10.02
CA CYS A 171 -17.99 -8.74 10.29
C CYS A 171 -18.22 -9.50 11.61
N SER A 172 -18.99 -8.89 12.52
CA SER A 172 -19.36 -9.49 13.81
C SER A 172 -20.68 -10.28 13.79
N MET A 173 -21.37 -10.33 12.65
CA MET A 173 -22.65 -11.04 12.54
C MET A 173 -22.48 -12.55 12.71
N ARG A 174 -23.47 -13.16 13.36
CA ARG A 174 -23.57 -14.60 13.59
C ARG A 174 -24.97 -15.11 13.25
N PHE A 175 -25.05 -16.36 12.83
CA PHE A 175 -26.25 -16.97 12.27
C PHE A 175 -26.46 -18.36 12.85
N ASP A 176 -27.72 -18.78 13.00
CA ASP A 176 -28.02 -20.13 13.50
C ASP A 176 -28.06 -21.16 12.37
N GLU A 177 -28.35 -20.71 11.15
CA GLU A 177 -28.43 -21.56 9.95
C GLU A 177 -27.41 -21.16 8.87
N GLU A 178 -26.78 -22.16 8.24
CA GLU A 178 -25.82 -21.94 7.13
C GLU A 178 -26.46 -21.19 5.94
N ARG A 179 -27.77 -21.39 5.71
CA ARG A 179 -28.48 -20.70 4.62
C ARG A 179 -28.51 -19.19 4.84
N GLU A 180 -28.77 -18.76 6.08
CA GLU A 180 -28.79 -17.34 6.43
C GLU A 180 -27.39 -16.72 6.30
N LEU A 181 -26.37 -17.44 6.77
CA LEU A 181 -24.97 -17.03 6.61
C LEU A 181 -24.59 -16.87 5.13
N GLU A 182 -25.00 -17.80 4.25
CA GLU A 182 -24.67 -17.74 2.82
C GLU A 182 -25.35 -16.56 2.12
N VAL A 183 -26.59 -16.22 2.49
CA VAL A 183 -27.24 -14.99 2.01
C VAL A 183 -26.45 -13.77 2.48
N HIS A 184 -26.12 -13.71 3.77
CA HIS A 184 -25.34 -12.62 4.33
C HIS A 184 -23.97 -12.45 3.66
N ARG A 185 -23.24 -13.53 3.40
CA ARG A 185 -21.89 -13.47 2.77
C ARG A 185 -21.87 -12.67 1.47
N ARG A 186 -22.95 -12.77 0.68
CA ARG A 186 -23.09 -12.08 -0.62
C ARG A 186 -23.36 -10.59 -0.47
N GLU A 187 -23.98 -10.19 0.62
CA GLU A 187 -24.39 -8.81 0.91
C GLU A 187 -23.45 -8.12 1.92
N CYS A 188 -22.59 -8.88 2.59
CA CYS A 188 -21.69 -8.40 3.63
C CYS A 188 -20.84 -7.23 3.12
N GLU A 189 -20.72 -6.17 3.91
CA GLU A 189 -19.91 -5.00 3.59
C GLU A 189 -18.41 -5.33 3.61
N PHE A 190 -18.02 -6.37 4.35
CA PHE A 190 -16.65 -6.90 4.37
C PHE A 190 -16.38 -7.94 3.26
N ARG A 191 -17.36 -8.27 2.42
CA ARG A 191 -17.15 -9.24 1.34
C ARG A 191 -16.01 -8.76 0.43
N PRO A 192 -15.14 -9.67 -0.02
CA PRO A 192 -14.08 -9.31 -0.94
C PRO A 192 -14.66 -8.95 -2.31
N VAL A 193 -14.22 -7.82 -2.85
CA VAL A 193 -14.50 -7.34 -4.21
C VAL A 193 -13.19 -7.07 -4.93
N ALA A 194 -13.19 -7.21 -6.25
CA ALA A 194 -12.03 -6.89 -7.09
C ALA A 194 -12.24 -5.53 -7.76
N CYS A 195 -11.17 -4.77 -7.95
CA CYS A 195 -11.23 -3.52 -8.69
C CYS A 195 -11.77 -3.73 -10.12
N GLY A 196 -12.73 -2.90 -10.54
CA GLY A 196 -13.25 -2.92 -11.92
C GLY A 196 -12.36 -2.22 -12.95
N ASN A 197 -11.33 -1.47 -12.52
CA ASN A 197 -10.43 -0.76 -13.44
C ASN A 197 -9.48 -1.75 -14.15
N GLU A 198 -9.39 -1.66 -15.48
CA GLU A 198 -8.55 -2.55 -16.27
C GLU A 198 -7.08 -2.51 -15.83
N GLY A 199 -6.52 -3.69 -15.58
CA GLY A 199 -5.13 -3.86 -15.13
C GLY A 199 -4.92 -3.77 -13.61
N CYS A 200 -5.91 -3.31 -12.84
CA CYS A 200 -5.84 -3.37 -11.39
C CYS A 200 -6.13 -4.80 -10.89
N LYS A 201 -5.26 -5.35 -10.05
CA LYS A 201 -5.42 -6.69 -9.45
C LYS A 201 -5.75 -6.65 -7.95
N VAL A 202 -5.96 -5.45 -7.41
CA VAL A 202 -6.23 -5.27 -5.98
C VAL A 202 -7.61 -5.81 -5.64
N LYS A 203 -7.67 -6.57 -4.55
CA LYS A 203 -8.90 -6.98 -3.88
C LYS A 203 -9.03 -6.19 -2.57
N PHE A 204 -10.23 -5.75 -2.27
CA PHE A 204 -10.57 -4.99 -1.08
C PHE A 204 -11.96 -5.41 -0.59
N CYS A 205 -12.37 -4.99 0.60
CA CYS A 205 -13.74 -5.19 1.08
C CYS A 205 -14.69 -4.18 0.44
N ALA A 206 -15.96 -4.54 0.22
CA ALA A 206 -16.92 -3.66 -0.43
C ALA A 206 -17.07 -2.28 0.26
N VAL A 207 -16.94 -2.21 1.58
CA VAL A 207 -16.96 -0.94 2.34
C VAL A 207 -15.84 0.03 1.96
N ARG A 208 -14.71 -0.47 1.42
CA ARG A 208 -13.55 0.34 0.98
C ARG A 208 -13.55 0.66 -0.52
N GLU A 209 -14.65 0.42 -1.23
CA GLU A 209 -14.70 0.63 -2.68
C GLU A 209 -14.44 2.08 -3.09
N GLU A 210 -15.05 3.04 -2.40
CA GLU A 210 -14.86 4.47 -2.67
C GLU A 210 -13.43 4.93 -2.35
N GLU A 211 -12.86 4.46 -1.24
CA GLU A 211 -11.49 4.75 -0.84
C GLU A 211 -10.50 4.23 -1.91
N HIS A 212 -10.66 2.98 -2.33
CA HIS A 212 -9.83 2.40 -3.39
C HIS A 212 -9.99 3.17 -4.70
N ASP A 213 -11.21 3.46 -5.14
CA ASP A 213 -11.48 4.19 -6.37
C ASP A 213 -10.84 5.60 -6.36
N GLY A 214 -10.84 6.25 -5.21
CA GLY A 214 -10.17 7.54 -4.96
C GLY A 214 -8.64 7.51 -5.11
N ALA A 215 -8.01 6.35 -4.87
CA ALA A 215 -6.56 6.17 -4.93
C ALA A 215 -6.08 5.24 -6.07
N CYS A 216 -6.98 4.62 -6.83
CA CYS A 216 -6.63 3.57 -7.77
C CYS A 216 -5.68 4.07 -8.87
N ALA A 217 -4.48 3.49 -8.92
CA ALA A 217 -3.42 3.81 -9.87
C ALA A 217 -3.80 3.54 -11.33
N TYR A 218 -4.73 2.59 -11.55
CA TYR A 218 -5.21 2.16 -12.86
C TYR A 218 -6.50 2.89 -13.28
N LYS A 219 -7.03 3.78 -12.44
CA LYS A 219 -8.19 4.58 -12.82
C LYS A 219 -7.81 5.54 -13.94
N VAL A 220 -8.61 5.54 -15.00
CA VAL A 220 -8.47 6.44 -16.14
C VAL A 220 -9.16 7.77 -15.80
N LEU A 221 -8.41 8.87 -15.85
CA LEU A 221 -8.84 10.22 -15.46
C LEU A 221 -8.58 11.20 -16.59
N SER A 222 -9.31 12.31 -16.63
CA SER A 222 -8.98 13.41 -17.54
C SER A 222 -7.65 14.02 -17.16
N CYS A 223 -6.82 14.38 -18.15
CA CYS A 223 -5.55 15.08 -17.93
C CYS A 223 -5.70 16.32 -17.02
N ASP A 224 -4.84 16.46 -16.02
CA ASP A 224 -4.83 17.59 -15.07
C ASP A 224 -4.58 18.94 -15.75
N GLN A 225 -3.81 18.93 -16.84
CA GLN A 225 -3.57 20.12 -17.67
C GLN A 225 -4.73 20.39 -18.66
N LYS A 226 -5.85 19.65 -18.55
CA LYS A 226 -7.07 19.79 -19.37
C LYS A 226 -6.79 19.71 -20.87
N CYS A 227 -5.85 18.85 -21.26
CA CYS A 227 -5.53 18.64 -22.67
C CYS A 227 -6.64 17.86 -23.42
N GLY A 228 -7.58 17.25 -22.72
CA GLY A 228 -8.69 16.47 -23.30
C GLY A 228 -8.37 14.99 -23.51
N GLU A 229 -7.16 14.54 -23.19
CA GLU A 229 -6.84 13.10 -23.14
C GLU A 229 -7.26 12.48 -21.81
N MET A 230 -7.56 11.19 -21.86
CA MET A 230 -7.82 10.35 -20.70
C MET A 230 -6.58 9.53 -20.40
N VAL A 231 -6.06 9.63 -19.18
CA VAL A 231 -4.76 9.11 -18.77
C VAL A 231 -4.92 8.29 -17.49
N LEU A 232 -4.23 7.15 -17.38
CA LEU A 232 -4.16 6.40 -16.14
C LEU A 232 -3.58 7.28 -15.04
N ARG A 233 -4.14 7.25 -13.83
CA ARG A 233 -3.67 8.03 -12.68
C ARG A 233 -2.15 7.93 -12.50
N ARG A 234 -1.60 6.71 -12.52
CA ARG A 234 -0.15 6.47 -12.37
C ARG A 234 0.72 7.07 -13.47
N GLU A 235 0.15 7.32 -14.65
CA GLU A 235 0.85 7.87 -15.82
C GLU A 235 0.66 9.38 -15.95
N MET A 236 -0.17 10.00 -15.10
CA MET A 236 -0.58 11.40 -15.22
C MET A 236 0.62 12.34 -15.19
N ASP A 237 1.50 12.20 -14.19
CA ASP A 237 2.70 13.01 -14.07
C ASP A 237 3.60 12.87 -15.29
N ARG A 238 3.88 11.63 -15.70
CA ARG A 238 4.70 11.33 -16.88
C ARG A 238 4.10 11.94 -18.14
N HIS A 239 2.79 11.81 -18.35
CA HIS A 239 2.09 12.42 -19.46
C HIS A 239 2.26 13.95 -19.46
N CYS A 240 1.96 14.60 -18.34
CA CYS A 240 2.01 16.05 -18.16
C CYS A 240 3.40 16.65 -18.44
N VAL A 241 4.48 15.93 -18.11
CA VAL A 241 5.85 16.43 -18.29
C VAL A 241 6.52 15.99 -19.58
N THR A 242 5.98 15.02 -20.33
CA THR A 242 6.63 14.50 -21.54
C THR A 242 5.84 14.82 -22.81
N VAL A 243 4.65 14.24 -22.94
CA VAL A 243 3.91 14.15 -24.20
C VAL A 243 2.69 15.07 -24.24
N CYS A 244 2.24 15.59 -23.08
CA CYS A 244 1.07 16.44 -23.03
C CYS A 244 1.23 17.67 -23.93
N LYS A 245 0.22 17.92 -24.78
CA LYS A 245 0.19 19.12 -25.64
C LYS A 245 0.06 20.44 -24.86
N MET A 246 -0.41 20.38 -23.61
CA MET A 246 -0.50 21.52 -22.71
C MET A 246 0.76 21.75 -21.87
N LYS A 247 1.77 20.85 -21.99
CA LYS A 247 3.07 21.02 -21.35
C LYS A 247 3.67 22.37 -21.74
N LEU A 248 4.12 23.13 -20.74
CA LEU A 248 4.86 24.37 -20.97
C LEU A 248 6.23 24.07 -21.58
N THR A 249 6.56 24.81 -22.63
CA THR A 249 7.87 24.79 -23.28
C THR A 249 8.34 26.23 -23.48
N ASN A 250 9.66 26.41 -23.52
CA ASN A 250 10.23 27.71 -23.78
C ASN A 250 10.01 28.08 -25.26
N CYS A 251 9.76 29.36 -25.50
CA CYS A 251 9.76 29.90 -26.85
C CYS A 251 11.07 29.53 -27.59
N PRO A 252 11.04 29.22 -28.91
CA PRO A 252 12.26 29.01 -29.68
C PRO A 252 13.27 30.18 -29.59
N PHE A 253 12.79 31.40 -29.36
CA PHE A 253 13.59 32.61 -29.16
C PHE A 253 14.03 32.84 -27.70
N TYR A 254 13.91 31.84 -26.82
CA TYR A 254 14.27 31.98 -25.40
C TYR A 254 15.74 32.36 -25.19
N GLN A 255 16.65 31.74 -25.94
CA GLN A 255 18.08 31.99 -25.83
C GLN A 255 18.49 33.42 -26.27
N VAL A 256 17.62 34.12 -26.99
CA VAL A 256 17.87 35.47 -27.49
C VAL A 256 17.04 36.54 -26.75
N GLY A 257 16.29 36.16 -25.70
CA GLY A 257 15.63 37.10 -24.79
C GLY A 257 14.10 36.92 -24.64
N CYS A 258 13.47 35.99 -25.36
CA CYS A 258 12.04 35.73 -25.18
C CYS A 258 11.77 34.71 -24.05
N GLU A 259 11.62 35.19 -22.82
CA GLU A 259 11.44 34.36 -21.62
C GLU A 259 10.02 33.75 -21.44
N SER A 260 9.24 33.64 -22.52
CA SER A 260 7.87 33.13 -22.47
C SER A 260 7.83 31.59 -22.36
N GLY A 261 7.14 31.08 -21.33
CA GLY A 261 6.73 29.68 -21.21
C GLY A 261 5.33 29.47 -21.79
N ILE A 262 5.22 28.65 -22.83
CA ILE A 262 4.01 28.55 -23.66
C ILE A 262 3.57 27.08 -23.72
N PRO A 263 2.26 26.76 -23.65
CA PRO A 263 1.79 25.41 -23.94
C PRO A 263 2.28 24.95 -25.31
N ARG A 264 2.82 23.73 -25.41
CA ARG A 264 3.40 23.19 -26.64
C ARG A 264 2.49 23.37 -27.86
N CYS A 265 1.18 23.19 -27.71
CA CYS A 265 0.21 23.36 -28.79
C CYS A 265 0.01 24.81 -29.27
N ARG A 266 0.49 25.81 -28.53
CA ARG A 266 0.33 27.25 -28.83
C ARG A 266 1.64 27.94 -29.19
N VAL A 267 2.73 27.20 -29.36
CA VAL A 267 4.03 27.79 -29.68
C VAL A 267 3.99 28.51 -31.03
N GLU A 268 3.34 27.91 -32.04
CA GLU A 268 3.21 28.53 -33.35
C GLU A 268 2.39 29.82 -33.31
N ASP A 269 1.27 29.82 -32.59
CA ASP A 269 0.42 31.00 -32.40
C ASP A 269 1.21 32.11 -31.69
N HIS A 270 1.92 31.78 -30.61
CA HIS A 270 2.80 32.74 -29.93
C HIS A 270 3.86 33.34 -30.86
N CYS A 271 4.53 32.51 -31.67
CA CYS A 271 5.56 32.99 -32.60
C CYS A 271 4.98 33.92 -33.67
N ARG A 272 3.73 33.70 -34.08
CA ARG A 272 3.02 34.56 -35.02
C ARG A 272 2.62 35.89 -34.38
N ASP A 273 2.05 35.84 -33.19
CA ASP A 273 1.50 37.02 -32.50
C ASP A 273 2.60 37.93 -31.94
N GLU A 274 3.74 37.35 -31.55
CA GLU A 274 4.88 38.06 -30.93
C GLU A 274 6.04 38.31 -31.90
N LEU A 275 5.80 38.21 -33.22
CA LEU A 275 6.84 38.32 -34.25
C LEU A 275 7.71 39.56 -34.08
N GLN A 276 7.10 40.73 -33.86
CA GLN A 276 7.83 41.99 -33.65
C GLN A 276 8.77 41.92 -32.44
N ARG A 277 8.31 41.33 -31.33
CA ARG A 277 9.12 41.17 -30.12
C ARG A 277 10.28 40.20 -30.36
N HIS A 278 10.05 39.11 -31.09
CA HIS A 278 11.11 38.18 -31.48
C HIS A 278 12.15 38.85 -32.40
N LEU A 279 11.73 39.72 -33.32
CA LEU A 279 12.64 40.51 -34.16
C LEU A 279 13.51 41.45 -33.32
N ILE A 280 12.95 42.14 -32.32
CA ILE A 280 13.72 43.00 -31.39
C ILE A 280 14.78 42.20 -30.65
N CYS A 281 14.48 40.96 -30.23
CA CYS A 281 15.45 40.07 -29.57
C CYS A 281 16.60 39.65 -30.51
N VAL A 282 16.31 39.43 -31.80
CA VAL A 282 17.26 38.85 -32.75
C VAL A 282 18.14 39.91 -33.44
N LEU A 283 17.59 41.08 -33.75
CA LEU A 283 18.28 42.13 -34.53
C LEU A 283 19.62 42.59 -33.93
N PRO A 284 19.75 42.86 -32.61
CA PRO A 284 21.03 43.24 -31.99
C PRO A 284 22.10 42.15 -32.06
N ILE A 285 21.69 40.87 -32.13
CA ILE A 285 22.61 39.74 -32.22
C ILE A 285 23.19 39.62 -33.63
N ILE A 286 22.35 39.83 -34.66
CA ILE A 286 22.77 39.78 -36.07
C ILE A 286 23.62 41.01 -36.42
N HIS A 287 23.26 42.19 -35.91
CA HIS A 287 23.92 43.47 -36.20
C HIS A 287 24.86 43.91 -35.07
N ARG A 288 25.63 42.97 -34.50
CA ARG A 288 26.51 43.21 -33.33
C ARG A 288 27.53 44.35 -33.53
N ASP A 289 27.93 44.61 -34.76
CA ASP A 289 28.92 45.63 -35.12
C ASP A 289 28.30 47.02 -35.37
N GLU A 290 26.98 47.14 -35.34
CA GLU A 290 26.24 48.41 -35.46
C GLU A 290 25.85 48.93 -34.08
N VAL A 291 26.30 50.13 -33.72
CA VAL A 291 25.89 50.82 -32.47
C VAL A 291 24.46 51.34 -32.64
N GLY A 292 23.47 50.45 -32.55
CA GLY A 292 22.06 50.79 -32.61
C GLY A 292 21.48 51.08 -31.21
N LEU A 293 20.87 52.25 -31.03
CA LEU A 293 20.02 52.55 -29.87
C LEU A 293 18.77 51.64 -29.92
N GLU A 294 18.27 51.19 -28.76
CA GLU A 294 17.12 50.27 -28.65
C GLU A 294 15.91 50.68 -29.49
N ASP A 295 15.68 51.98 -29.66
CA ASP A 295 14.56 52.52 -30.41
C ASP A 295 14.70 52.32 -31.93
N ALA A 296 15.92 52.27 -32.47
CA ALA A 296 16.16 51.95 -33.87
C ALA A 296 15.82 50.48 -34.20
N TRP A 297 16.06 49.57 -33.25
CA TRP A 297 15.70 48.16 -33.41
C TRP A 297 14.19 47.93 -33.36
N LYS A 298 13.47 48.69 -32.53
CA LYS A 298 12.00 48.66 -32.48
C LYS A 298 11.38 49.12 -33.79
N GLU A 299 11.85 50.24 -34.36
CA GLU A 299 11.34 50.78 -35.63
C GLU A 299 11.59 49.82 -36.80
N ARG A 300 12.79 49.22 -36.84
CA ARG A 300 13.14 48.21 -37.85
C ARG A 300 12.33 46.92 -37.69
N ALA A 301 12.05 46.48 -36.46
CA ALA A 301 11.21 45.33 -36.20
C ALA A 301 9.76 45.56 -36.65
N THR A 302 9.20 46.76 -36.44
CA THR A 302 7.87 47.12 -36.94
C THR A 302 7.81 47.04 -38.46
N ALA A 303 8.78 47.65 -39.16
CA ALA A 303 8.81 47.64 -40.62
C ALA A 303 8.94 46.22 -41.21
N LEU A 304 9.62 45.30 -40.51
CA LEU A 304 9.76 43.91 -40.92
C LEU A 304 8.54 43.03 -40.59
N ALA A 305 7.72 43.42 -39.60
CA ALA A 305 6.52 42.69 -39.20
C ALA A 305 5.28 43.03 -40.05
N GLU A 306 5.34 44.09 -40.87
CA GLU A 306 4.25 44.56 -41.73
C GLU A 306 4.28 43.99 -43.18
N VAL A 307 5.29 43.16 -43.50
CA VAL A 307 5.50 42.53 -44.83
C VAL A 307 4.97 41.10 -44.85
#